data_AF-B9K6M1-F1
#
_entry.id   AF-B9K6M1-F1
#
_cell.length_a   1.000
_cell.length_b   1.000
_cell.length_c   1.000
_cell.angle_alpha   90.00
_cell.angle_beta   90.00
_cell.angle_gamma   90.00
#
_symmetry.space_group_name_H-M   'P 1'
#
loop_
_entity.id
_entity.type
_entity.pdbx_description
1 polymer ?
#
loop_
_entity_poly.entity_id
_entity_poly.type
_entity_poly.pdbx_seq_one_letter_code
_entity_poly.pdbx_strand_id
1 'polypeptide(L)'
;MRMKALHFWDKHGISAASEAFGVSCRTLYWWRQLLNKGGPEGLIPHSKAPLVRRKKHWHPDVLKEIRRLRTELPNLGKEQIFVRLKPWCA
;
A
#
# COMPACT_ATOMS: atom_id res chain seq x y z
N MET A 1 20.27 -6.71 -1.02
CA MET A 1 20.03 -7.94 -0.22
C MET A 1 19.74 -9.15 -1.10
N ARG A 2 18.75 -9.11 -2.00
CA ARG A 2 18.33 -10.28 -2.82
C ARG A 2 19.45 -10.91 -3.63
N MET A 3 20.27 -10.11 -4.31
CA MET A 3 21.43 -10.60 -5.07
C MET A 3 22.49 -11.29 -4.17
N LYS A 4 22.71 -10.79 -2.95
CA LYS A 4 23.62 -11.43 -1.98
C LYS A 4 23.11 -12.80 -1.56
N ALA A 5 21.80 -12.94 -1.35
CA ALA A 5 21.19 -14.23 -1.03
C ALA A 5 21.33 -15.25 -2.17
N LEU A 6 21.18 -14.80 -3.43
CA LEU A 6 21.39 -15.67 -4.60
C LEU A 6 22.85 -16.09 -4.74
N HIS A 7 23.82 -15.17 -4.57
CA HIS A 7 25.25 -15.54 -4.57
C HIS A 7 25.61 -16.46 -3.41
N PHE A 8 24.96 -16.32 -2.25
CA PHE A 8 25.16 -17.22 -1.13
C PHE A 8 24.59 -18.61 -1.43
N TRP A 9 23.41 -18.68 -2.05
CA TRP A 9 22.86 -19.94 -2.55
C TRP A 9 23.83 -20.62 -3.52
N ASP A 10 24.44 -19.88 -4.46
CA ASP A 10 25.41 -20.44 -5.41
C ASP A 10 26.60 -21.14 -4.73
N LYS A 11 26.98 -20.69 -3.53
CA LYS A 11 28.11 -21.23 -2.77
C LYS A 11 27.74 -22.31 -1.76
N HIS A 12 26.57 -22.19 -1.13
CA HIS A 12 26.22 -22.97 0.07
C HIS A 12 24.94 -23.79 -0.07
N GLY A 13 24.26 -23.71 -1.22
CA GLY A 13 23.00 -24.41 -1.45
C GLY A 13 21.78 -23.66 -0.89
N ILE A 14 20.59 -24.11 -1.32
CA ILE A 14 19.36 -23.36 -1.12
C ILE A 14 18.88 -23.37 0.34
N SER A 15 19.07 -24.48 1.06
CA SER A 15 18.63 -24.59 2.45
C SER A 15 19.44 -23.66 3.35
N ALA A 16 20.76 -23.62 3.18
CA ALA A 16 21.63 -22.72 3.91
C ALA A 16 21.30 -21.25 3.59
N ALA A 17 21.00 -20.93 2.33
CA ALA A 17 20.57 -19.59 1.95
C ALA A 17 19.20 -19.20 2.56
N SER A 18 18.27 -20.15 2.66
CA SER A 18 16.96 -19.94 3.26
C SER A 18 17.10 -19.59 4.75
N GLU A 19 17.92 -20.36 5.47
CA GLU A 19 18.22 -20.16 6.89
C GLU A 19 18.98 -18.86 7.14
N ALA A 20 20.10 -18.64 6.44
CA ALA A 20 20.96 -17.47 6.65
C ALA A 20 20.29 -16.13 6.33
N PHE A 21 19.34 -16.11 5.38
CA PHE A 21 18.64 -14.88 4.98
C PHE A 21 17.21 -14.79 5.51
N GLY A 22 16.73 -15.79 6.26
CA GLY A 22 15.38 -15.80 6.85
C GLY A 22 14.26 -15.75 5.81
N VAL A 23 14.48 -16.28 4.61
CA VAL A 23 13.49 -16.29 3.51
C VAL A 23 13.21 -17.70 3.08
N SER A 24 11.98 -17.99 2.65
CA SER A 24 11.63 -19.34 2.20
C SER A 24 12.39 -19.74 0.92
N CYS A 25 12.63 -21.04 0.74
CA CYS A 25 13.17 -21.59 -0.52
C CYS A 25 12.36 -21.14 -1.74
N ARG A 26 11.03 -21.04 -1.61
CA ARG A 26 10.14 -20.55 -2.68
C ARG A 26 10.48 -19.11 -3.08
N THR A 27 10.77 -18.25 -2.11
CA THR A 27 11.17 -16.86 -2.36
C THR A 27 12.51 -16.79 -3.10
N LEU A 28 13.47 -17.66 -2.76
CA LEU A 28 14.77 -17.73 -3.44
C LEU A 28 14.63 -18.19 -4.90
N TYR A 29 13.83 -19.22 -5.17
CA TYR A 29 13.51 -19.66 -6.52
C TYR A 29 12.84 -18.54 -7.33
N TRP A 30 11.88 -17.83 -6.74
CA TRP A 30 11.22 -16.72 -7.40
C TRP A 30 12.18 -15.58 -7.73
N TRP A 31 13.11 -15.23 -6.82
CA TRP A 31 14.16 -14.24 -7.11
C TRP A 31 15.08 -14.69 -8.25
N ARG A 32 15.46 -15.97 -8.29
CA ARG A 32 16.26 -16.52 -9.40
C ARG A 32 15.52 -16.43 -10.73
N GLN A 33 14.22 -16.71 -10.74
CA GLN A 33 13.39 -16.56 -11.93
C GLN A 33 13.33 -15.10 -12.40
N LEU A 34 13.17 -14.13 -11.47
CA LEU A 34 13.20 -12.70 -11.80
C LEU A 34 14.55 -12.28 -12.40
N LEU A 35 15.66 -12.74 -11.80
CA LEU A 35 17.01 -12.48 -12.30
C LEU A 35 17.19 -13.02 -13.73
N ASN A 36 16.73 -14.25 -13.99
CA ASN A 36 16.84 -14.84 -15.33
C ASN A 36 15.99 -14.13 -16.38
N LYS A 37 14.84 -13.55 -15.97
CA LYS A 37 13.91 -12.90 -16.90
C LYS A 37 14.29 -11.44 -17.21
N GLY A 38 14.74 -10.69 -16.21
CA GLY A 38 14.92 -9.24 -16.30
C GLY A 38 16.23 -8.73 -15.71
N GLY A 39 17.19 -9.62 -15.48
CA GLY A 39 18.49 -9.25 -14.94
C GLY A 39 18.42 -8.70 -13.51
N PRO A 40 19.49 -8.01 -13.06
CA PRO A 40 19.60 -7.43 -11.72
C PRO A 40 18.45 -6.50 -11.33
N GLU A 41 17.88 -5.78 -12.28
CA GLU A 41 16.81 -4.79 -12.07
C GLU A 41 15.54 -5.44 -11.53
N GLY A 42 15.21 -6.66 -11.99
CA GLY A 42 14.07 -7.42 -11.49
C GLY A 42 14.15 -7.77 -9.99
N LEU A 43 15.34 -7.70 -9.39
CA LEU A 43 15.53 -7.92 -7.96
C LEU A 43 15.33 -6.65 -7.12
N ILE A 44 15.12 -5.48 -7.72
CA ILE A 44 14.86 -4.25 -6.98
C ILE A 44 13.50 -4.37 -6.27
N PRO A 45 13.41 -4.11 -4.95
CA PRO A 45 12.12 -4.09 -4.26
C PRO A 45 11.24 -2.96 -4.79
N HIS A 46 10.08 -3.32 -5.34
CA HIS A 46 9.04 -2.36 -5.67
C HIS A 46 8.08 -2.17 -4.50
N SER A 47 7.33 -1.07 -4.56
CA SER A 47 6.24 -0.78 -3.62
C SER A 47 5.25 -1.94 -3.58
N LYS A 48 4.90 -2.38 -2.37
CA LYS A 48 3.82 -3.35 -2.13
C LYS A 48 2.45 -2.66 -2.05
N ALA A 49 2.40 -1.34 -2.24
CA ALA A 49 1.15 -0.62 -2.21
C ALA A 49 0.28 -1.02 -3.41
N PRO A 50 -1.05 -1.10 -3.23
CA PRO A 50 -1.96 -1.27 -4.36
C PRO A 50 -1.74 -0.20 -5.42
N LEU A 51 -1.79 -0.60 -6.70
CA LEU A 51 -1.71 0.32 -7.83
C LEU A 51 -2.85 1.36 -7.80
N VAL A 52 -4.03 0.91 -7.39
CA VAL A 52 -5.21 1.76 -7.23
C VAL A 52 -5.61 1.76 -5.77
N ARG A 53 -5.49 2.93 -5.13
CA ARG A 53 -6.03 3.16 -3.78
C ARG A 53 -7.43 3.74 -3.91
N ARG A 54 -8.40 3.16 -3.21
CA ARG A 54 -9.75 3.73 -3.11
C ARG A 54 -9.67 5.14 -2.55
N LYS A 55 -10.14 6.13 -3.30
CA LYS A 55 -10.32 7.49 -2.82
C LYS A 55 -11.71 7.61 -2.22
N LYS A 56 -11.85 8.31 -1.09
CA LYS A 56 -13.18 8.71 -0.60
C LYS A 56 -13.70 9.79 -1.55
N HIS A 57 -14.79 9.49 -2.24
CA HIS A 57 -15.48 10.47 -3.07
C HIS A 57 -16.68 10.98 -2.29
N TRP A 58 -16.64 12.24 -1.86
CA TRP A 58 -17.78 12.92 -1.25
C TRP A 58 -18.44 13.79 -2.31
N HIS A 59 -19.76 13.81 -2.36
CA HIS A 59 -20.48 14.69 -3.28
C HIS A 59 -20.07 16.16 -3.00
N PRO A 60 -19.75 16.97 -4.03
CA PRO A 60 -19.28 18.34 -3.84
C PRO A 60 -20.27 19.19 -3.02
N ASP A 61 -21.57 18.95 -3.18
CA ASP A 61 -22.60 19.67 -2.43
C ASP A 61 -22.58 19.37 -0.94
N VAL A 62 -22.30 18.12 -0.56
CA VAL A 62 -22.13 17.73 0.85
C VAL A 62 -20.96 18.51 1.46
N LEU A 63 -19.85 18.65 0.73
CA LEU A 63 -18.70 19.45 1.19
C LEU A 63 -19.01 20.94 1.27
N LYS A 64 -19.78 21.47 0.32
CA LYS A 64 -20.22 22.88 0.31
C LYS A 64 -21.10 23.18 1.51
N GLU A 65 -22.06 22.30 1.82
CA GLU A 65 -22.97 22.49 2.93
C GLU A 65 -22.26 22.36 4.29
N ILE A 66 -21.33 21.40 4.45
CA ILE A 66 -20.49 21.32 5.67
C ILE A 66 -19.72 22.63 5.88
N ARG A 67 -19.14 23.21 4.82
CA ARG A 67 -18.42 24.49 4.92
C ARG A 67 -19.37 25.62 5.31
N ARG A 68 -20.53 25.74 4.66
CA ARG A 68 -21.55 26.75 4.97
C ARG A 68 -21.98 26.69 6.43
N LEU A 69 -22.36 25.51 6.92
CA LEU A 69 -22.80 25.30 8.30
C LEU A 69 -21.71 25.66 9.32
N ARG A 70 -20.44 25.35 9.04
CA ARG A 70 -19.33 25.70 9.94
C ARG A 70 -19.00 27.19 9.94
N THR A 71 -19.23 27.88 8.83
CA THR A 71 -19.04 29.34 8.76
C THR A 71 -20.17 30.09 9.45
N GLU A 72 -21.42 29.72 9.19
CA GLU A 72 -22.61 30.38 9.77
C GLU A 72 -22.79 30.05 11.26
N LEU A 73 -22.46 28.82 11.67
CA LEU A 73 -22.68 28.32 13.02
C LEU A 73 -21.38 27.69 13.59
N PRO A 74 -20.41 28.51 14.01
CA PRO A 74 -19.08 28.02 14.40
C PRO A 74 -19.07 27.13 15.66
N ASN A 75 -20.05 27.30 16.55
CA ASN A 75 -20.15 26.53 17.80
C ASN A 75 -20.88 25.18 17.64
N LEU A 76 -21.30 24.82 16.42
CA LEU A 76 -22.04 23.58 16.19
C LEU A 76 -21.13 22.35 16.22
N GLY A 77 -21.51 21.36 17.02
CA GLY A 77 -20.81 20.07 17.07
C GLY A 77 -21.04 19.23 15.81
N LYS A 78 -20.13 18.27 15.56
CA LYS A 78 -20.21 17.37 14.38
C LYS A 78 -21.54 16.62 14.26
N GLU A 79 -22.16 16.24 15.38
CA GLU A 79 -23.43 15.50 15.39
C GLU A 79 -24.60 16.40 15.00
N GLN A 80 -24.60 17.65 15.46
CA GLN A 80 -25.61 18.64 15.10
C GLN A 80 -25.50 19.05 13.62
N ILE A 81 -24.29 19.08 13.07
CA ILE A 81 -24.04 19.28 11.64
C ILE A 81 -24.58 18.09 10.84
N PHE A 82 -24.32 16.86 11.29
CA PHE A 82 -24.80 15.66 10.60
C PHE A 82 -26.33 15.59 10.48
N VAL A 83 -27.07 15.94 11.55
CA VAL A 83 -28.54 16.02 11.51
C VAL A 83 -29.03 16.98 10.42
N ARG A 84 -28.34 18.12 10.23
CA ARG A 84 -28.66 19.12 9.19
C ARG A 84 -28.21 18.71 7.79
N LEU A 85 -27.23 17.81 7.70
CA LEU A 85 -26.67 17.31 6.45
C LEU A 85 -27.49 16.17 5.84
N LYS A 86 -28.35 15.49 6.62
CA LYS A 86 -29.20 14.36 6.17
C LYS A 86 -29.89 14.57 4.82
N PRO A 87 -30.48 15.74 4.51
CA PRO A 87 -31.12 15.98 3.20
C PRO A 87 -30.17 15.90 2.00
N TRP A 88 -28.86 16.10 2.24
CA TRP A 88 -27.82 16.11 1.21
C TRP A 88 -27.08 14.76 1.10
N CYS A 89 -27.40 13.79 1.97
CA CYS A 89 -26.74 12.48 2.04
C CYS A 89 -27.55 11.35 1.39
N ALA A 90 -28.44 11.67 0.44
CA ALA A 90 -29.21 10.69 -0.33
C ALA A 90 -28.31 9.75 -1.16
#